data_AF-K3VEK0-F1
#
_entry.id   AF-K3VEK0-F1
#
_cell.length_a   1.000
_cell.length_b   1.000
_cell.length_c   1.000
_cell.angle_alpha   90.00
_cell.angle_beta   90.00
_cell.angle_gamma   90.00
#
_symmetry.space_group_name_H-M   'P 1'
#
loop_
_entity.id
_entity.type
_entity.pdbx_description
1 polymer ?
#
loop_
_entity_poly.entity_id
_entity_poly.type
_entity_poly.pdbx_seq_one_letter_code
_entity_poly.pdbx_strand_id
1 'polypeptide(L)'
;MRPGGWVESLEIDIETRSENPEVQNDKNHVFRKWYQLFFECGRMTGRTFEISRDGRQEQYMREAGFTDLVSKSWKVLIGGWPQDKKLKQVGFYNGAFIDQSIDGFAIFPIGEILGW
;
A
#
# COMPACT_ATOMS: atom_id res chain seq x y z
N MET A 1 25.48 -4.72 -2.79
CA MET A 1 25.72 -4.03 -1.51
C MET A 1 27.10 -4.40 -0.98
N ARG A 2 27.70 -3.58 -0.11
CA ARG A 2 28.90 -3.99 0.61
C ARG A 2 28.55 -5.11 1.61
N PRO A 3 29.40 -6.13 1.80
CA PRO A 3 29.20 -7.13 2.85
C PRO A 3 28.93 -6.46 4.22
N GLY A 4 27.91 -6.95 4.93
CA GLY A 4 27.48 -6.40 6.23
C GLY A 4 26.59 -5.16 6.18
N GLY A 5 26.17 -4.70 4.98
CA GLY A 5 25.24 -3.59 4.85
C GLY A 5 23.77 -3.98 5.08
N TRP A 6 22.94 -2.97 5.35
CA TRP A 6 21.48 -3.10 5.50
C TRP A 6 20.75 -2.55 4.28
N VAL A 7 19.58 -3.11 4.00
CA VAL A 7 18.57 -2.53 3.10
C VAL A 7 17.29 -2.36 3.86
N GLU A 8 16.67 -1.20 3.67
CA GLU A 8 15.31 -0.93 4.11
C GLU A 8 14.43 -0.81 2.86
N SER A 9 13.29 -1.48 2.89
CA SER A 9 12.26 -1.39 1.85
C SER A 9 10.95 -1.06 2.55
N LEU A 10 10.30 0.00 2.10
CA LEU A 10 9.03 0.48 2.63
C LEU A 10 8.00 0.36 1.52
N GLU A 11 6.93 -0.38 1.81
CA GLU A 11 5.86 -0.65 0.86
C GLU A 11 4.53 -0.19 1.44
N ILE A 12 3.69 0.41 0.59
CA ILE A 12 2.34 0.82 0.95
C ILE A 12 1.36 -0.20 0.40
N ASP A 13 0.44 -0.65 1.25
CA ASP A 13 -0.70 -1.43 0.79
C ASP A 13 -1.73 -0.49 0.14
N ILE A 14 -2.07 -0.75 -1.12
CA ILE A 14 -3.02 0.05 -1.89
C ILE A 14 -4.47 -0.08 -1.37
N GLU A 15 -4.77 -1.09 -0.54
CA GLU A 15 -6.08 -1.18 0.11
C GLU A 15 -6.23 -0.16 1.24
N THR A 16 -7.01 0.89 0.96
CA THR A 16 -7.53 1.78 1.99
C THR A 16 -8.55 1.05 2.87
N ARG A 17 -8.33 1.09 4.19
CA ARG A 17 -9.19 0.45 5.20
C ARG A 17 -9.89 1.49 6.05
N SER A 18 -11.06 1.15 6.57
CA SER A 18 -11.85 2.00 7.44
C SER A 18 -12.01 1.38 8.82
N GLU A 19 -12.01 2.22 9.86
CA GLU A 19 -12.41 1.83 11.22
C GLU A 19 -13.94 1.89 11.40
N ASN A 20 -14.69 2.43 10.43
CA ASN A 20 -16.14 2.31 10.37
C ASN A 20 -16.52 0.95 9.74
N PRO A 21 -17.15 0.03 10.50
CA PRO A 21 -17.53 -1.30 10.01
C PRO A 21 -18.50 -1.27 8.83
N GLU A 22 -19.38 -0.27 8.73
CA GLU A 22 -20.34 -0.15 7.62
C GLU A 22 -19.61 0.08 6.30
N VAL A 23 -18.56 0.91 6.32
CA VAL A 23 -17.69 1.16 5.16
C VAL A 23 -16.76 -0.02 4.90
N GLN A 24 -16.15 -0.56 5.96
CA GLN A 24 -15.16 -1.63 5.85
C GLN A 24 -15.77 -2.94 5.32
N ASN A 25 -17.03 -3.22 5.68
CA ASN A 25 -17.72 -4.45 5.31
C ASN A 25 -18.55 -4.31 4.00
N ASP A 26 -18.82 -3.10 3.53
CA ASP A 26 -19.50 -2.89 2.25
C ASP A 26 -18.56 -3.15 1.08
N LYS A 27 -18.64 -4.38 0.53
CA LYS A 27 -17.89 -4.79 -0.66
C LYS A 27 -18.16 -3.91 -1.89
N ASN A 28 -19.27 -3.18 -1.92
CA ASN A 28 -19.58 -2.27 -3.02
C ASN A 28 -18.90 -0.90 -2.92
N HIS A 29 -18.39 -0.56 -1.75
CA HIS A 29 -17.72 0.71 -1.49
C HIS A 29 -16.47 0.87 -2.36
N VAL A 30 -16.19 2.09 -2.85
CA VAL A 30 -15.08 2.35 -3.79
C VAL A 30 -13.73 1.85 -3.27
N PHE A 31 -13.43 2.08 -1.98
CA PHE A 31 -12.21 1.59 -1.33
C PHE A 31 -12.11 0.06 -1.22
N ARG A 32 -13.22 -0.66 -1.36
CA ARG A 32 -13.23 -2.14 -1.43
C ARG A 32 -13.08 -2.67 -2.85
N LYS A 33 -13.37 -1.86 -3.88
CA LYS A 33 -13.25 -2.25 -5.29
C LYS A 33 -11.90 -1.89 -5.90
N TRP A 34 -11.44 -0.66 -5.69
CA TRP A 34 -10.33 -0.11 -6.46
C TRP A 34 -9.01 -0.89 -6.29
N TYR A 35 -8.68 -1.34 -5.07
CA TYR A 35 -7.45 -2.08 -4.79
C TYR A 35 -7.41 -3.42 -5.56
N GLN A 36 -8.57 -4.00 -5.84
CA GLN A 36 -8.68 -5.26 -6.59
C GLN A 36 -8.26 -5.08 -8.04
N LEU A 37 -8.52 -3.89 -8.62
CA LEU A 37 -8.06 -3.52 -9.97
C LEU A 37 -6.53 -3.51 -10.02
N PHE A 38 -5.86 -2.92 -9.03
CA PHE A 38 -4.40 -2.97 -8.95
C PHE A 38 -3.88 -4.41 -8.86
N PHE A 39 -4.54 -5.28 -8.11
CA PHE A 39 -4.12 -6.68 -8.01
C PHE A 39 -4.31 -7.45 -9.30
N GLU A 40 -5.40 -7.20 -10.02
CA GLU A 40 -5.63 -7.73 -11.36
C GLU A 40 -4.56 -7.26 -12.35
N CYS A 41 -4.28 -5.96 -12.39
CA CYS A 41 -3.20 -5.39 -13.20
C CYS A 41 -1.85 -6.04 -12.87
N GLY A 42 -1.56 -6.24 -11.58
CA GLY A 42 -0.32 -6.88 -11.15
C GLY A 42 -0.20 -8.33 -11.62
N ARG A 43 -1.31 -9.08 -11.65
CA ARG A 43 -1.34 -10.45 -12.19
C ARG A 43 -1.16 -10.47 -13.71
N MET A 44 -1.79 -9.55 -14.44
CA MET A 44 -1.66 -9.44 -15.90
C MET A 44 -0.24 -9.09 -16.35
N THR A 45 0.41 -8.19 -15.60
CA THR A 45 1.76 -7.69 -15.94
C THR A 45 2.90 -8.52 -15.35
N GLY A 46 2.60 -9.46 -14.45
CA GLY A 46 3.61 -10.18 -13.66
C GLY A 46 4.32 -9.29 -12.63
N ARG A 47 3.78 -8.10 -12.31
CA ARG A 47 4.35 -7.14 -11.35
C ARG A 47 3.35 -6.90 -10.22
N THR A 48 3.46 -7.66 -9.14
CA THR A 48 2.46 -7.64 -8.07
C THR A 48 2.43 -6.32 -7.29
N PHE A 49 1.21 -5.88 -6.91
CA PHE A 49 0.95 -4.80 -5.96
C PHE A 49 0.72 -5.33 -4.53
N GLU A 50 0.95 -6.62 -4.30
CA GLU A 50 0.67 -7.30 -3.02
C GLU A 50 1.96 -7.50 -2.20
N ILE A 51 3.04 -6.74 -2.44
CA ILE A 51 4.34 -6.92 -1.78
C ILE A 51 4.23 -6.81 -0.25
N SER A 52 3.45 -5.84 0.24
CA SER A 52 3.25 -5.59 1.68
C SER A 52 2.35 -6.63 2.37
N ARG A 53 1.90 -7.67 1.66
CA ARG A 53 0.94 -8.66 2.16
C ARG A 53 1.59 -10.02 2.38
N ASP A 54 0.98 -10.78 3.27
CA ASP A 54 1.22 -12.22 3.45
C ASP A 54 2.70 -12.59 3.67
N GLY A 55 3.50 -11.66 4.21
CA GLY A 55 4.94 -11.86 4.42
C GLY A 55 5.79 -11.88 3.14
N ARG A 56 5.21 -11.54 1.98
CA ARG A 56 5.87 -11.63 0.66
C ARG A 56 7.17 -10.82 0.59
N GLN A 57 7.18 -9.60 1.13
CA GLN A 57 8.39 -8.78 1.18
C GLN A 57 9.53 -9.45 1.95
N GLU A 58 9.23 -10.02 3.13
CA GLU A 58 10.23 -10.74 3.92
C GLU A 58 10.73 -11.99 3.20
N GLN A 59 9.82 -12.73 2.56
CA GLN A 59 10.16 -13.88 1.73
C GLN A 59 11.14 -13.49 0.61
N TYR A 60 10.85 -12.42 -0.13
CA TYR A 60 11.74 -11.94 -1.21
C TYR A 60 13.11 -11.48 -0.69
N MET A 61 13.16 -10.82 0.47
CA MET A 61 14.43 -10.49 1.10
C MET A 61 15.23 -11.76 1.46
N ARG A 62 14.57 -12.78 1.99
CA ARG A 62 15.21 -14.06 2.30
C ARG A 62 15.74 -14.77 1.05
N GLU A 63 14.95 -14.81 -0.01
CA GLU A 63 15.33 -15.38 -1.31
C GLU A 63 16.49 -14.63 -1.97
N ALA A 64 16.58 -13.32 -1.75
CA ALA A 64 17.71 -12.49 -2.19
C ALA A 64 18.99 -12.68 -1.35
N GLY A 65 18.96 -13.52 -0.31
CA GLY A 65 20.13 -13.87 0.50
C GLY A 65 20.32 -13.01 1.76
N PHE A 66 19.33 -12.19 2.14
CA PHE A 66 19.35 -11.48 3.41
C PHE A 66 18.98 -12.43 4.56
N THR A 67 19.69 -12.32 5.68
CA THR A 67 19.60 -13.29 6.78
C THR A 67 18.96 -12.73 8.05
N ASP A 68 19.27 -11.48 8.41
CA ASP A 68 18.72 -10.81 9.59
C ASP A 68 17.57 -9.89 9.15
N LEU A 69 16.35 -10.42 9.20
CA LEU A 69 15.16 -9.75 8.70
C LEU A 69 14.32 -9.20 9.85
N VAL A 70 14.01 -7.91 9.75
CA VAL A 70 13.09 -7.22 10.66
C VAL A 70 11.95 -6.67 9.82
N SER A 71 10.74 -7.17 10.08
CA SER A 71 9.51 -6.66 9.46
C SER A 71 8.67 -5.90 10.48
N LYS A 72 8.11 -4.77 10.05
CA LYS A 72 7.19 -3.95 10.85
C LYS A 72 6.09 -3.43 9.95
N SER A 73 4.87 -3.40 10.49
CA SER A 73 3.70 -2.84 9.81
C SER A 73 3.09 -1.75 10.67
N TRP A 74 2.66 -0.67 10.03
CA TRP A 74 2.03 0.47 10.70
C TRP A 74 0.72 0.83 10.02
N LYS A 75 -0.25 1.26 10.79
CA LYS A 75 -1.42 1.96 10.27
C LYS A 75 -1.00 3.38 9.92
N VAL A 76 -1.12 3.76 8.65
CA VAL A 76 -0.93 5.14 8.20
C VAL A 76 -2.32 5.77 8.05
N LEU A 77 -2.56 6.83 8.81
CA LEU A 77 -3.86 7.48 8.89
C LEU A 77 -4.09 8.35 7.64
N ILE A 78 -5.35 8.58 7.30
CA ILE A 78 -5.74 9.45 6.18
C ILE A 78 -6.68 10.52 6.73
N GLY A 79 -6.28 11.78 6.64
CA GLY A 79 -7.06 12.92 7.12
C GLY A 79 -6.85 13.30 8.59
N GLY A 80 -7.57 14.33 9.03
CA GLY A 80 -7.34 15.01 10.31
C GLY A 80 -8.17 14.52 11.51
N TRP A 81 -8.81 13.36 11.41
CA TRP A 81 -9.69 12.81 12.44
C TRP A 81 -9.01 12.34 13.74
N PRO A 82 -7.73 11.92 13.78
CA PRO A 82 -7.09 11.50 15.03
C PRO A 82 -7.03 12.65 16.04
N GLN A 83 -7.28 12.37 17.32
CA GLN A 83 -7.17 13.40 18.38
C GLN A 83 -5.71 13.75 18.71
N ASP A 84 -4.82 12.75 18.66
CA ASP A 84 -3.40 12.95 18.87
C ASP A 84 -2.82 13.88 17.79
N LYS A 85 -2.08 14.91 18.23
CA LYS A 85 -1.58 15.98 17.35
C LYS A 85 -0.59 15.45 16.30
N LYS A 86 0.25 14.49 16.66
CA LYS A 86 1.25 13.91 15.76
C LYS A 86 0.57 13.03 14.72
N LEU A 87 -0.36 12.17 15.15
CA LEU A 87 -1.15 11.32 14.27
C LEU A 87 -2.02 12.13 13.31
N LYS A 88 -2.60 13.24 13.78
CA LYS A 88 -3.35 14.19 12.94
C LYS A 88 -2.46 14.78 11.84
N GLN A 89 -1.25 15.21 12.20
CA GLN A 89 -0.30 15.74 11.23
C GLN A 89 0.13 14.69 10.18
N VAL A 90 0.42 13.46 10.62
CA VAL A 90 0.69 12.34 9.71
C VAL A 90 -0.49 12.10 8.76
N GLY A 91 -1.72 12.11 9.28
CA GLY A 91 -2.92 11.92 8.49
C GLY A 91 -3.14 13.01 7.43
N PHE A 92 -2.81 14.27 7.74
CA PHE A 92 -2.85 15.34 6.75
C PHE A 92 -1.79 15.17 5.65
N TYR A 93 -0.55 14.83 6.01
CA TYR A 93 0.50 14.61 5.01
C TYR A 93 0.18 13.42 4.11
N ASN A 94 -0.29 12.32 4.67
CA ASN A 94 -0.68 11.16 3.87
C ASN A 94 -1.91 11.45 3.00
N GLY A 95 -2.89 12.19 3.52
CA GLY A 95 -4.05 12.65 2.74
C GLY A 95 -3.62 13.50 1.54
N ALA A 96 -2.73 14.47 1.75
CA ALA A 96 -2.19 15.30 0.66
C ALA A 96 -1.37 14.49 -0.34
N PHE A 97 -0.57 13.52 0.12
CA PHE A 97 0.16 12.60 -0.74
C PHE A 97 -0.78 11.81 -1.66
N ILE A 98 -1.85 11.23 -1.12
CA ILE A 98 -2.82 10.46 -1.90
C ILE A 98 -3.52 11.37 -2.92
N ASP A 99 -4.04 12.51 -2.46
CA ASP A 99 -4.80 13.46 -3.30
C ASP A 99 -3.97 13.97 -4.50
N GLN A 100 -2.69 14.28 -4.27
CA GLN A 100 -1.82 14.83 -5.31
C GLN A 100 -1.16 13.77 -6.20
N SER A 101 -1.16 12.50 -5.78
CA SER A 101 -0.43 11.44 -6.49
C SER A 101 -1.33 10.43 -7.19
N ILE A 102 -2.64 10.42 -6.89
CA ILE A 102 -3.57 9.38 -7.36
C ILE A 102 -3.55 9.21 -8.87
N ASP A 103 -3.58 10.31 -9.62
CA ASP A 103 -3.53 10.29 -11.08
C ASP A 103 -2.24 9.65 -11.59
N GLY A 104 -1.12 9.91 -10.90
CA GLY A 104 0.20 9.43 -11.30
C GLY A 104 0.37 7.91 -11.21
N PHE A 105 -0.34 7.24 -10.31
CA PHE A 105 -0.23 5.78 -10.16
C PHE A 105 -1.51 5.02 -10.54
N ALA A 106 -2.65 5.67 -10.72
CA ALA A 106 -3.90 5.00 -11.10
C ALA A 106 -4.17 5.01 -12.61
N ILE A 107 -3.84 6.09 -13.32
CA ILE A 107 -4.23 6.27 -14.74
C ILE A 107 -3.66 5.16 -15.62
N PHE A 108 -2.37 4.87 -15.51
CA PHE A 108 -1.76 3.86 -16.38
C PHE A 108 -2.18 2.42 -16.02
N PRO A 109 -2.10 1.96 -14.76
CA PRO A 109 -2.52 0.60 -14.40
C PRO A 109 -4.00 0.33 -14.66
N ILE A 110 -4.90 1.28 -14.35
CA ILE A 110 -6.33 1.06 -14.45
C ILE A 110 -6.85 1.43 -15.85
N GLY A 111 -6.49 2.60 -16.37
CA GLY A 111 -6.94 3.05 -17.68
C GLY A 111 -6.29 2.27 -18.82
N GLU A 112 -4.96 2.26 -18.90
CA GLU A 112 -4.26 1.71 -20.07
C GLU A 112 -4.11 0.18 -20.03
N ILE A 113 -3.80 -0.40 -18.86
CA ILE A 113 -3.59 -1.86 -18.75
C ILE A 113 -4.91 -2.62 -18.66
N LEU A 114 -5.88 -2.13 -17.85
CA LEU A 114 -7.17 -2.81 -17.70
C LEU A 114 -8.26 -2.31 -18.67
N GLY A 115 -8.08 -1.14 -19.29
CA GLY A 115 -9.05 -0.61 -20.27
C GLY A 115 -10.36 -0.10 -19.66
N TRP A 116 -10.31 0.39 -18.42
CA TRP A 116 -11.49 0.96 -17.72
C TRP A 116 -11.89 2.34 -18.24
#